data_AF-A0A259CPN5-F1
#
_entry.id   AF-A0A259CPN5-F1
#
_cell.length_a   1.000
_cell.length_b   1.000
_cell.length_c   1.000
_cell.angle_alpha   90.00
_cell.angle_beta   90.00
_cell.angle_gamma   90.00
#
_symmetry.space_group_name_H-M   'P 1'
#
loop_
_entity.id
_entity.type
_entity.pdbx_description
1 polymer ?
#
loop_
_entity_poly.entity_id
_entity_poly.type
_entity_poly.pdbx_seq_one_letter_code
_entity_poly.pdbx_strand_id
1 'polypeptide(L)'
;MDFTKAHYNTLLNKLNISNDKQIFDLKKGTLIDAIEDYFNLTFQRISVDITLNTCSITKNFIDEAGSEEFDRLLYTNSKLLINTAQQKENLHILPFLLLIPEEVKNTVFQLFLDQHMTMTKARTLTRFQVEPIFDLSEKDIIFFLRGRMWIRYFTPPKKINDGKDKRYAGESVEELNAMFSTYFPNGIWQDIKSILDEVLDQKLNFSIIDNATFTKTFIPVFRGMIEILLIDVISPDEREKIEGFTGYVLRKYFDQILLHTAKYLLTFVENRDKNAELFIKNYSDDVLIDSTGKKTYKYAIIDSKQQTWNYVTILSILIQYKQAKLRIVTQSNIIAGVKDQLKEAEKHLLSENNNQKIQEIKIDNLLKQITESDLLNFKNKKAMDPSQTKHHEDLIAIKRTEDNELYLIKNRIANTTIEITRLQKKFKHESEAKQILKEQIVPLQKTYERIASALVLVLVKR
;
A
#
# COMPACT_ATOMS: atom_id res chain seq x y z
N MET A 1 -27.26 -19.07 -21.83
CA MET A 1 -26.54 -19.80 -22.88
C MET A 1 -27.46 -19.80 -24.09
N ASP A 2 -27.05 -19.15 -25.19
CA ASP A 2 -27.94 -18.90 -26.33
C ASP A 2 -27.80 -19.95 -27.46
N PHE A 3 -27.34 -21.17 -27.12
CA PHE A 3 -27.31 -22.27 -28.08
C PHE A 3 -28.55 -23.15 -27.88
N THR A 4 -29.55 -22.92 -28.72
CA THR A 4 -30.84 -23.62 -28.66
C THR A 4 -30.87 -24.83 -29.60
N LYS A 5 -31.84 -25.72 -29.39
CA LYS A 5 -32.13 -26.84 -30.31
C LYS A 5 -32.33 -26.38 -31.77
N ALA A 6 -32.84 -25.17 -31.98
CA ALA A 6 -33.01 -24.59 -33.32
C ALA A 6 -31.66 -24.28 -33.99
N HIS A 7 -30.68 -23.77 -33.23
CA HIS A 7 -29.32 -23.54 -33.73
C HIS A 7 -28.64 -24.85 -34.11
N TYR A 8 -28.78 -25.88 -33.28
CA TYR A 8 -28.24 -27.22 -33.55
C TYR A 8 -28.85 -27.84 -34.82
N ASN A 9 -30.17 -27.80 -34.96
CA ASN A 9 -30.84 -28.31 -36.17
C ASN A 9 -30.42 -27.52 -37.43
N THR A 10 -30.22 -26.21 -37.31
CA THR A 10 -29.72 -25.37 -38.40
C THR A 10 -28.30 -25.75 -38.80
N LEU A 11 -27.44 -26.05 -37.83
CA LEU A 11 -26.07 -26.52 -38.06
C LEU A 11 -26.07 -27.87 -38.80
N LEU A 12 -26.86 -28.84 -38.33
CA LEU A 12 -26.97 -30.16 -38.98
C LEU A 12 -27.51 -30.07 -40.41
N ASN A 13 -28.49 -29.20 -40.65
CA ASN A 13 -29.03 -28.95 -42.00
C ASN A 13 -27.98 -28.30 -42.92
N LYS A 14 -27.24 -27.30 -42.44
CA LYS A 14 -26.17 -26.65 -43.23
C LYS A 14 -25.03 -27.60 -43.60
N LEU A 15 -24.79 -28.61 -42.77
CA LEU A 15 -23.75 -29.62 -43.00
C LEU A 15 -24.25 -30.86 -43.77
N ASN A 16 -25.53 -30.88 -44.17
CA ASN A 16 -26.22 -32.01 -44.82
C ASN A 16 -26.16 -33.33 -44.00
N ILE A 17 -26.24 -33.23 -42.67
CA ILE A 17 -26.14 -34.38 -41.74
C ILE A 17 -27.52 -34.80 -41.19
N SER A 18 -28.52 -33.93 -41.28
CA SER A 18 -29.78 -34.04 -40.53
C SER A 18 -30.62 -35.30 -40.77
N ASN A 19 -30.40 -36.01 -41.89
CA ASN A 19 -31.18 -37.21 -42.25
C ASN A 19 -30.34 -38.49 -42.36
N ASP A 20 -29.03 -38.43 -42.09
CA ASP A 20 -28.12 -39.57 -42.28
C ASP A 20 -27.36 -39.89 -40.99
N LYS A 21 -27.78 -40.99 -40.35
CA LYS A 21 -27.19 -41.46 -39.10
C LYS A 21 -25.74 -41.93 -39.26
N GLN A 22 -25.38 -42.50 -40.41
CA GLN A 22 -24.00 -42.96 -40.64
C GLN A 22 -23.05 -41.76 -40.80
N ILE A 23 -23.47 -40.74 -41.54
CA ILE A 23 -22.69 -39.50 -41.68
C ILE A 23 -22.60 -38.76 -40.34
N PHE A 24 -23.68 -38.77 -39.54
CA PHE A 24 -23.67 -38.17 -38.21
C PHE A 24 -22.67 -38.85 -37.28
N ASP A 25 -22.71 -40.18 -37.16
CA ASP A 25 -21.83 -40.92 -36.26
C ASP A 25 -20.34 -40.73 -36.64
N LEU A 26 -20.04 -40.60 -37.94
CA LEU A 26 -18.69 -40.29 -38.44
C LEU A 26 -18.22 -38.87 -38.09
N LYS A 27 -19.12 -37.88 -38.10
CA LYS A 27 -18.79 -36.45 -37.86
C LYS A 27 -19.03 -36.00 -36.43
N LYS A 28 -19.58 -36.87 -35.58
CA LYS A 28 -19.97 -36.57 -34.20
C LYS A 28 -18.83 -35.95 -33.39
N GLY A 29 -17.63 -36.53 -33.45
CA GLY A 29 -16.45 -36.00 -32.74
C GLY A 29 -16.13 -34.57 -33.16
N THR A 30 -15.99 -34.32 -34.47
CA THR A 30 -15.71 -32.99 -35.01
C THR A 30 -16.81 -31.96 -34.71
N LEU A 31 -18.07 -32.39 -34.63
CA LEU A 31 -19.18 -31.52 -34.22
C LEU A 31 -19.10 -31.13 -32.74
N ILE A 32 -18.73 -32.08 -31.87
CA ILE A 32 -18.47 -31.82 -30.45
C ILE A 32 -17.32 -30.82 -30.34
N ASP A 33 -16.17 -31.12 -30.97
CA ASP A 33 -14.99 -30.26 -30.95
C ASP A 33 -15.31 -28.84 -31.42
N ALA A 34 -16.05 -28.69 -32.53
CA ALA A 34 -16.41 -27.37 -33.07
C ALA A 34 -17.36 -26.56 -32.16
N ILE A 35 -18.29 -27.23 -31.46
CA ILE A 35 -19.18 -26.56 -30.50
C ILE A 35 -18.38 -26.19 -29.24
N GLU A 36 -17.55 -27.10 -28.73
CA GLU A 36 -16.67 -26.83 -27.59
C GLU A 36 -15.71 -25.68 -27.91
N ASP A 37 -15.09 -25.66 -29.09
CA ASP A 37 -14.25 -24.56 -29.58
C ASP A 37 -15.01 -23.24 -29.63
N TYR A 38 -16.25 -23.23 -30.16
CA TYR A 38 -17.08 -22.03 -30.20
C TYR A 38 -17.34 -21.44 -28.82
N PHE A 39 -17.62 -22.28 -27.82
CA PHE A 39 -17.85 -21.82 -26.45
C PHE A 39 -16.53 -21.46 -25.72
N ASN A 40 -15.44 -22.17 -26.02
CA ASN A 40 -14.09 -21.87 -25.56
C ASN A 40 -13.62 -20.49 -26.04
N LEU A 41 -13.98 -20.06 -27.25
CA LEU A 41 -13.72 -18.69 -27.74
C LEU A 41 -14.36 -17.61 -26.86
N THR A 42 -15.39 -17.95 -26.09
CA THR A 42 -16.04 -17.06 -25.12
C THR A 42 -15.72 -17.41 -23.66
N PHE A 43 -14.69 -18.25 -23.46
CA PHE A 43 -14.23 -18.72 -22.16
C PHE A 43 -15.30 -19.44 -21.33
N GLN A 44 -16.27 -20.06 -21.99
CA GLN A 44 -17.24 -20.94 -21.36
C GLN A 44 -16.78 -22.37 -21.53
N ARG A 45 -16.40 -23.02 -20.42
CA ARG A 45 -16.14 -24.46 -20.43
C ARG A 45 -17.47 -25.19 -20.45
N ILE A 46 -17.62 -26.09 -21.42
CA ILE A 46 -18.82 -26.89 -21.59
C ILE A 46 -18.45 -28.34 -21.88
N SER A 47 -19.39 -29.24 -21.66
CA SER A 47 -19.38 -30.59 -22.19
C SER A 47 -20.57 -30.73 -23.12
N VAL A 48 -20.32 -31.24 -24.32
CA VAL A 48 -21.33 -31.35 -25.37
C VAL A 48 -21.71 -32.81 -25.58
N ASP A 49 -22.96 -33.13 -25.27
CA ASP A 49 -23.57 -34.42 -25.57
C ASP A 49 -24.55 -34.28 -26.73
N ILE A 50 -24.20 -34.86 -27.87
CA ILE A 50 -25.02 -34.78 -29.09
C ILE A 50 -25.51 -36.15 -29.58
N THR A 51 -26.75 -36.15 -30.05
CA THR A 51 -27.37 -37.19 -30.89
C THR A 51 -27.96 -36.53 -32.15
N LEU A 52 -28.44 -37.34 -33.11
CA LEU A 52 -29.05 -36.82 -34.33
C LEU A 52 -30.20 -35.82 -34.05
N ASN A 53 -30.92 -36.01 -32.94
CA ASN A 53 -32.15 -35.26 -32.63
C ASN A 53 -32.03 -34.36 -31.39
N THR A 54 -30.96 -34.49 -30.62
CA THR A 54 -30.75 -33.77 -29.36
C THR A 54 -29.33 -33.26 -29.25
N CYS A 55 -29.19 -32.06 -28.69
CA CYS A 55 -27.92 -31.52 -28.23
C CYS A 55 -28.15 -31.04 -26.80
N SER A 56 -27.43 -31.63 -25.87
CA SER A 56 -27.37 -31.19 -24.48
C SER A 56 -25.98 -30.60 -24.24
N ILE A 57 -25.97 -29.36 -23.77
CA ILE A 57 -24.76 -28.66 -23.40
C ILE A 57 -24.78 -28.51 -21.89
N THR A 58 -23.82 -29.14 -21.24
CA THR A 58 -23.62 -29.01 -19.80
C THR A 58 -22.52 -28.00 -19.57
N LYS A 59 -22.77 -26.97 -18.77
CA LYS A 59 -21.71 -26.01 -18.41
C LYS A 59 -20.81 -26.63 -17.36
N ASN A 60 -19.51 -26.58 -17.59
CA ASN A 60 -18.52 -26.91 -16.57
C ASN A 60 -18.12 -25.58 -15.92
N PHE A 61 -18.46 -25.42 -14.64
CA PHE A 61 -18.05 -24.23 -13.89
C PHE A 61 -16.52 -24.22 -13.75
N ILE A 62 -15.91 -23.05 -13.85
CA ILE A 62 -14.45 -22.88 -13.67
C ILE A 62 -14.02 -23.28 -12.25
N ASP A 63 -14.95 -23.17 -11.29
CA ASP A 63 -14.86 -23.69 -9.92
C ASP A 63 -16.09 -24.55 -9.66
N GLU A 64 -15.91 -25.85 -9.39
CA GLU A 64 -17.03 -26.77 -9.09
C GLU A 64 -17.80 -26.38 -7.83
N ALA A 65 -17.22 -25.52 -6.97
CA ALA A 65 -17.87 -24.94 -5.80
C ALA A 65 -18.50 -23.55 -6.06
N GLY A 66 -18.39 -23.01 -7.27
CA GLY A 66 -18.86 -21.67 -7.63
C GLY A 66 -20.37 -21.56 -7.85
N SER A 67 -20.97 -20.41 -7.51
CA SER A 67 -22.37 -20.12 -7.82
C SER A 67 -22.56 -19.75 -9.30
N GLU A 68 -23.77 -19.96 -9.84
CA GLU A 68 -24.11 -19.53 -11.20
C GLU A 68 -23.90 -18.02 -11.40
N GLU A 69 -24.14 -17.23 -10.36
CA GLU A 69 -23.93 -15.77 -10.35
C GLU A 69 -22.45 -15.41 -10.55
N PHE A 70 -21.54 -16.14 -9.90
CA PHE A 70 -20.10 -15.93 -10.06
C PHE A 70 -19.64 -16.23 -11.49
N ASP A 71 -20.18 -17.27 -12.08
CA ASP A 71 -19.81 -17.68 -13.44
C ASP A 71 -20.40 -16.75 -14.52
N ARG A 72 -21.59 -16.19 -14.28
CA ARG A 72 -22.16 -15.09 -15.09
C ARG A 72 -21.31 -13.83 -15.01
N LEU A 73 -20.77 -13.51 -13.83
CA LEU A 73 -19.84 -12.40 -13.65
C LEU A 73 -18.58 -12.63 -14.47
N LEU A 74 -17.94 -13.81 -14.35
CA LEU A 74 -16.73 -14.13 -15.12
C LEU A 74 -17.00 -14.02 -16.62
N TYR A 75 -18.11 -14.57 -17.11
CA TYR A 75 -18.47 -14.45 -18.51
C TYR A 75 -18.63 -12.99 -18.97
N THR A 76 -19.28 -12.14 -18.15
CA THR A 76 -19.46 -10.71 -18.45
C THR A 76 -18.11 -10.00 -18.57
N ASN A 77 -17.19 -10.29 -17.64
CA ASN A 77 -15.82 -9.79 -17.68
C ASN A 77 -15.07 -10.27 -18.94
N SER A 78 -15.15 -11.56 -19.26
CA SER A 78 -14.51 -12.13 -20.45
C SER A 78 -15.01 -11.46 -21.72
N LYS A 79 -16.31 -11.22 -21.85
CA LYS A 79 -16.89 -10.55 -23.03
C LYS A 79 -16.33 -9.13 -23.22
N LEU A 80 -16.23 -8.36 -22.13
CA LEU A 80 -15.65 -7.01 -22.17
C LEU A 80 -14.16 -7.05 -22.54
N LEU A 81 -13.41 -7.99 -21.98
CA LEU A 81 -11.99 -8.17 -22.27
C LEU A 81 -11.75 -8.64 -23.71
N ILE A 82 -12.57 -9.54 -24.26
CA ILE A 82 -12.52 -9.97 -25.66
C ILE A 82 -12.73 -8.78 -26.59
N ASN A 83 -13.77 -7.97 -26.34
CA ASN A 83 -14.02 -6.77 -27.14
C ASN A 83 -12.82 -5.80 -27.10
N THR A 84 -12.17 -5.70 -25.94
CA THR A 84 -10.95 -4.90 -25.77
C THR A 84 -9.77 -5.49 -26.55
N ALA A 85 -9.60 -6.81 -26.50
CA ALA A 85 -8.53 -7.53 -27.21
C ALA A 85 -8.67 -7.43 -28.74
N GLN A 86 -9.90 -7.36 -29.27
CA GLN A 86 -10.15 -7.10 -30.70
C GLN A 86 -9.61 -5.74 -31.16
N GLN A 87 -9.42 -4.79 -30.23
CA GLN A 87 -8.88 -3.46 -30.49
C GLN A 87 -7.42 -3.32 -30.03
N LYS A 88 -6.73 -4.42 -29.73
CA LYS A 88 -5.40 -4.40 -29.08
C LYS A 88 -4.36 -3.55 -29.79
N GLU A 89 -4.38 -3.49 -31.12
CA GLU A 89 -3.45 -2.68 -31.92
C GLU A 89 -3.49 -1.19 -31.54
N ASN A 90 -4.68 -0.67 -31.19
CA ASN A 90 -4.86 0.72 -30.78
C ASN A 90 -4.49 0.99 -29.31
N LEU A 91 -4.25 -0.07 -28.53
CA LEU A 91 -3.94 0.00 -27.10
C LEU A 91 -2.43 -0.06 -26.81
N HIS A 92 -1.61 -0.32 -27.83
CA HIS A 92 -0.17 -0.32 -27.72
C HIS A 92 0.38 1.09 -27.49
N ILE A 93 1.03 1.29 -26.33
CA ILE A 93 1.83 2.49 -26.07
C ILE A 93 3.24 2.31 -26.62
N LEU A 94 3.74 1.07 -26.57
CA LEU A 94 4.96 0.60 -27.22
C LEU A 94 4.66 -0.73 -27.91
N PRO A 95 5.48 -1.18 -28.87
CA PRO A 95 5.27 -2.45 -29.58
C PRO A 95 5.09 -3.68 -28.66
N PHE A 96 5.66 -3.63 -27.47
CA PHE A 96 5.61 -4.71 -26.48
C PHE A 96 4.84 -4.34 -25.20
N LEU A 97 4.22 -3.16 -25.12
CA LEU A 97 3.53 -2.69 -23.93
C LEU A 97 2.19 -2.07 -24.27
N LEU A 98 1.13 -2.72 -23.76
CA LEU A 98 -0.26 -2.38 -23.98
C LEU A 98 -0.87 -1.82 -22.71
N LEU A 99 -1.65 -0.74 -22.83
CA LEU A 99 -2.43 -0.16 -21.74
C LEU A 99 -3.92 -0.47 -21.95
N ILE A 100 -4.54 -1.16 -20.99
CA ILE A 100 -5.98 -1.40 -21.01
C ILE A 100 -6.70 -0.13 -20.53
N PRO A 101 -7.75 0.34 -21.24
CA PRO A 101 -8.51 1.52 -20.85
C PRO A 101 -9.01 1.43 -19.40
N GLU A 102 -9.00 2.57 -18.72
CA GLU A 102 -9.33 2.62 -17.29
C GLU A 102 -10.80 2.27 -17.05
N GLU A 103 -11.69 2.63 -17.98
CA GLU A 103 -13.12 2.30 -17.95
C GLU A 103 -13.34 0.79 -17.99
N VAL A 104 -12.57 0.08 -18.83
CA VAL A 104 -12.63 -1.38 -18.94
C VAL A 104 -12.20 -2.01 -17.63
N LYS A 105 -11.03 -1.64 -17.11
CA LYS A 105 -10.50 -2.18 -15.86
C LYS A 105 -11.41 -1.86 -14.66
N ASN A 106 -11.95 -0.65 -14.58
CA ASN A 106 -12.85 -0.26 -13.49
C ASN A 106 -14.16 -1.06 -13.55
N THR A 107 -14.71 -1.29 -14.74
CA THR A 107 -15.90 -2.13 -14.91
C THR A 107 -15.65 -3.57 -14.48
N VAL A 108 -14.53 -4.18 -14.92
CA VAL A 108 -14.15 -5.55 -14.53
C VAL A 108 -14.01 -5.68 -13.01
N PHE A 109 -13.36 -4.71 -12.37
CA PHE A 109 -13.11 -4.75 -10.93
C PHE A 109 -14.35 -4.44 -10.11
N GLN A 110 -15.20 -3.52 -10.56
CA GLN A 110 -16.44 -3.17 -9.86
C GLN A 110 -17.34 -4.40 -9.70
N LEU A 111 -17.46 -5.22 -10.75
CA LEU A 111 -18.23 -6.46 -10.70
C LEU A 111 -17.75 -7.41 -9.59
N PHE A 112 -16.43 -7.54 -9.40
CA PHE A 112 -15.88 -8.34 -8.28
C PHE A 112 -16.13 -7.70 -6.91
N LEU A 113 -16.04 -6.38 -6.81
CA LEU A 113 -16.29 -5.65 -5.58
C LEU A 113 -17.76 -5.71 -5.13
N ASP A 114 -18.68 -5.69 -6.09
CA ASP A 114 -20.13 -5.86 -5.84
C ASP A 114 -20.45 -7.23 -5.22
N GLN A 115 -19.60 -8.24 -5.48
CA GLN A 115 -19.65 -9.56 -4.84
C GLN A 115 -18.79 -9.67 -3.57
N HIS A 116 -18.40 -8.55 -2.97
CA HIS A 116 -17.58 -8.47 -1.76
C HIS A 116 -16.22 -9.21 -1.85
N MET A 117 -15.66 -9.34 -3.06
CA MET A 117 -14.35 -9.98 -3.23
C MET A 117 -13.20 -9.04 -2.86
N THR A 118 -12.12 -9.63 -2.33
CA THR A 118 -10.89 -8.87 -2.09
C THR A 118 -10.21 -8.48 -3.41
N MET A 119 -9.56 -7.31 -3.43
CA MET A 119 -8.78 -6.84 -4.58
C MET A 119 -7.72 -7.83 -5.05
N THR A 120 -7.11 -8.57 -4.11
CA THR A 120 -6.12 -9.62 -4.44
C THR A 120 -6.78 -10.74 -5.26
N LYS A 121 -7.96 -11.23 -4.83
CA LYS A 121 -8.69 -12.27 -5.57
C LYS A 121 -9.17 -11.76 -6.93
N ALA A 122 -9.70 -10.53 -6.99
CA ALA A 122 -10.13 -9.89 -8.25
C ALA A 122 -8.98 -9.80 -9.26
N ARG A 123 -7.79 -9.37 -8.83
CA ARG A 123 -6.58 -9.32 -9.68
C ARG A 123 -6.16 -10.70 -10.19
N THR A 124 -6.20 -11.72 -9.34
CA THR A 124 -5.85 -13.10 -9.74
C THR A 124 -6.82 -13.64 -10.78
N LEU A 125 -8.13 -13.49 -10.56
CA LEU A 125 -9.15 -13.92 -11.52
C LEU A 125 -9.05 -13.15 -12.84
N THR A 126 -8.82 -11.84 -12.77
CA THR A 126 -8.63 -11.02 -13.98
C THR A 126 -7.43 -11.48 -14.77
N ARG A 127 -6.30 -11.83 -14.13
CA ARG A 127 -5.13 -12.39 -14.83
C ARG A 127 -5.47 -13.70 -15.54
N PHE A 128 -6.18 -14.60 -14.85
CA PHE A 128 -6.62 -15.87 -15.43
C PHE A 128 -7.52 -15.68 -16.67
N GLN A 129 -8.30 -14.61 -16.74
CA GLN A 129 -9.10 -14.28 -17.93
C GLN A 129 -8.27 -13.59 -19.01
N VAL A 130 -7.43 -12.63 -18.65
CA VAL A 130 -6.62 -11.83 -19.58
C VAL A 130 -5.57 -12.68 -20.28
N GLU A 131 -4.91 -13.60 -19.58
CA GLU A 131 -3.84 -14.44 -20.12
C GLU A 131 -4.24 -15.14 -21.43
N PRO A 132 -5.31 -15.94 -21.48
CA PRO A 132 -5.71 -16.58 -22.72
C PRO A 132 -6.47 -15.65 -23.68
N ILE A 133 -7.16 -14.59 -23.22
CA ILE A 133 -7.85 -13.64 -24.11
C ILE A 133 -6.86 -12.84 -24.97
N PHE A 134 -5.70 -12.51 -24.42
CA PHE A 134 -4.66 -11.72 -25.08
C PHE A 134 -3.51 -12.57 -25.64
N ASP A 135 -3.68 -13.90 -25.68
CA ASP A 135 -2.69 -14.88 -26.15
C ASP A 135 -1.33 -14.73 -25.45
N LEU A 136 -1.33 -14.58 -24.13
CA LEU A 136 -0.13 -14.35 -23.34
C LEU A 136 0.66 -15.65 -23.11
N SER A 137 1.97 -15.56 -23.28
CA SER A 137 2.96 -16.57 -22.91
C SER A 137 3.34 -16.49 -21.44
N GLU A 138 3.97 -17.55 -20.90
CA GLU A 138 4.47 -17.59 -19.51
C GLU A 138 5.48 -16.47 -19.18
N LYS A 139 6.09 -15.85 -20.19
CA LYS A 139 7.07 -14.77 -20.01
C LYS A 139 6.46 -13.38 -20.02
N ASP A 140 5.20 -13.27 -20.42
CA ASP A 140 4.47 -12.01 -20.47
C ASP A 140 3.99 -11.62 -19.07
N ILE A 141 3.83 -10.32 -18.83
CA ILE A 141 3.56 -9.81 -17.49
C ILE A 141 2.36 -8.86 -17.50
N ILE A 142 1.35 -9.20 -16.71
CA ILE A 142 0.21 -8.32 -16.41
C ILE A 142 0.49 -7.53 -15.13
N PHE A 143 0.52 -6.20 -15.25
CA PHE A 143 0.72 -5.26 -14.15
C PHE A 143 -0.59 -4.52 -13.82
N PHE A 144 -0.88 -4.34 -12.52
CA PHE A 144 -1.91 -3.40 -12.06
C PHE A 144 -1.25 -2.24 -11.32
N LEU A 145 -0.61 -1.34 -12.06
CA LEU A 145 0.23 -0.28 -11.49
C LEU A 145 -0.38 1.09 -11.74
N ARG A 146 -0.30 1.99 -10.75
CA ARG A 146 -0.84 3.35 -10.79
C ARG A 146 -2.33 3.37 -11.14
N GLY A 147 -3.08 2.42 -10.58
CA GLY A 147 -4.52 2.27 -10.82
C GLY A 147 -4.90 1.74 -12.22
N ARG A 148 -3.93 1.53 -13.12
CA ARG A 148 -4.12 1.08 -14.50
C ARG A 148 -3.74 -0.39 -14.67
N MET A 149 -4.25 -1.03 -15.74
CA MET A 149 -3.89 -2.40 -16.12
C MET A 149 -3.00 -2.40 -17.37
N TRP A 150 -1.82 -2.98 -17.26
CA TRP A 150 -0.82 -3.03 -18.34
C TRP A 150 -0.49 -4.47 -18.69
N ILE A 151 -0.28 -4.73 -19.98
CA ILE A 151 0.19 -6.01 -20.49
C ILE A 151 1.54 -5.78 -21.16
N ARG A 152 2.58 -6.39 -20.60
CA ARG A 152 3.93 -6.38 -21.14
C ARG A 152 4.23 -7.70 -21.82
N TYR A 153 4.36 -7.66 -23.13
CA TYR A 153 4.82 -8.79 -23.93
C TYR A 153 6.34 -8.96 -23.82
N PHE A 154 6.79 -10.20 -23.80
CA PHE A 154 8.18 -10.57 -23.77
C PHE A 154 8.82 -10.24 -25.11
N THR A 155 9.70 -9.26 -25.13
CA THR A 155 10.58 -9.00 -26.26
C THR A 155 11.87 -9.80 -26.12
N PRO A 156 12.23 -10.65 -27.11
CA PRO A 156 13.56 -11.22 -27.14
C PRO A 156 14.61 -10.11 -27.28
N PRO A 157 15.84 -10.31 -26.76
CA PRO A 157 16.89 -9.32 -26.84
C PRO A 157 17.15 -8.90 -28.30
N LYS A 158 17.14 -7.60 -28.58
CA LYS A 158 17.48 -7.08 -29.91
C LYS A 158 18.87 -7.58 -30.32
N LYS A 159 19.01 -8.01 -31.57
CA LYS A 159 20.33 -8.26 -32.18
C LYS A 159 21.01 -6.90 -32.35
N ILE A 160 22.02 -6.65 -31.52
CA ILE A 160 22.77 -5.40 -31.49
C ILE A 160 24.15 -5.66 -32.07
N ASN A 161 24.64 -4.71 -32.88
CA ASN A 161 25.96 -4.78 -33.53
C ASN A 161 27.09 -4.95 -32.51
N ASP A 162 28.16 -5.62 -32.92
CA ASP A 162 29.34 -5.84 -32.08
C ASP A 162 29.93 -4.51 -31.59
N GLY A 163 30.22 -4.45 -30.28
CA GLY A 163 30.76 -3.25 -29.61
C GLY A 163 29.72 -2.36 -28.91
N LYS A 164 28.42 -2.50 -29.20
CA LYS A 164 27.36 -1.75 -28.52
C LYS A 164 26.84 -2.46 -27.26
N ASP A 165 26.55 -1.70 -26.21
CA ASP A 165 26.10 -2.26 -24.94
C ASP A 165 24.65 -2.75 -25.04
N LYS A 166 24.49 -4.08 -25.02
CA LYS A 166 23.18 -4.75 -25.04
C LYS A 166 22.27 -4.35 -23.87
N ARG A 167 22.86 -3.86 -22.79
CA ARG A 167 22.16 -3.49 -21.55
C ARG A 167 21.44 -2.14 -21.68
N TYR A 168 21.81 -1.35 -22.69
CA TYR A 168 21.24 -0.05 -23.03
C TYR A 168 20.58 -0.05 -24.41
N ALA A 169 20.22 -1.23 -24.93
CA ALA A 169 19.64 -1.41 -26.26
C ALA A 169 20.47 -0.80 -27.41
N GLY A 170 21.77 -0.56 -27.20
CA GLY A 170 22.69 0.03 -28.18
C GLY A 170 22.77 1.56 -28.20
N GLU A 171 22.11 2.24 -27.26
CA GLU A 171 22.26 3.68 -26.97
C GLU A 171 23.56 3.96 -26.19
N SER A 172 24.11 5.17 -26.32
CA SER A 172 25.30 5.57 -25.56
C SER A 172 24.96 5.99 -24.12
N VAL A 173 25.90 5.82 -23.19
CA VAL A 173 25.69 6.16 -21.77
C VAL A 173 25.56 7.67 -21.60
N GLU A 174 26.27 8.44 -22.41
CA GLU A 174 26.29 9.90 -22.42
C GLU A 174 24.91 10.46 -22.78
N GLU A 175 24.29 9.93 -23.84
CA GLU A 175 22.93 10.30 -24.26
C GLU A 175 21.91 9.94 -23.17
N LEU A 176 21.98 8.74 -22.60
CA LEU A 176 21.06 8.32 -21.54
C LEU A 176 21.23 9.13 -20.25
N ASN A 177 22.46 9.57 -19.94
CA ASN A 177 22.72 10.46 -18.81
C ASN A 177 22.18 11.88 -19.05
N ALA A 178 22.25 12.38 -20.28
CA ALA A 178 21.65 13.66 -20.66
C ALA A 178 20.12 13.61 -20.57
N MET A 179 19.49 12.54 -21.08
CA MET A 179 18.06 12.29 -20.90
C MET A 179 17.69 12.20 -19.42
N PHE A 180 18.48 11.47 -18.62
CA PHE A 180 18.27 11.35 -17.18
C PHE A 180 18.25 12.71 -16.49
N SER A 181 19.23 13.57 -16.81
CA SER A 181 19.35 14.90 -16.20
C SER A 181 18.22 15.84 -16.62
N THR A 182 17.69 15.64 -17.83
CA THR A 182 16.58 16.43 -18.39
C THR A 182 15.25 16.06 -17.74
N TYR A 183 14.92 14.78 -17.68
CA TYR A 183 13.63 14.30 -17.15
C TYR A 183 13.61 14.18 -15.62
N PHE A 184 14.76 13.95 -14.98
CA PHE A 184 14.85 13.72 -13.54
C PHE A 184 15.94 14.58 -12.87
N PRO A 185 15.85 15.92 -12.94
CA PRO A 185 16.86 16.81 -12.37
C PRO A 185 17.01 16.65 -10.84
N ASN A 186 15.92 16.26 -10.16
CA ASN A 186 15.90 16.03 -8.71
C ASN A 186 16.05 14.55 -8.32
N GLY A 187 16.33 13.67 -9.30
CA GLY A 187 16.28 12.22 -9.15
C GLY A 187 14.87 11.64 -9.22
N ILE A 188 14.79 10.32 -9.37
CA ILE A 188 13.56 9.56 -9.66
C ILE A 188 13.17 8.59 -8.53
N TRP A 189 13.96 8.54 -7.45
CA TRP A 189 13.85 7.48 -6.44
C TRP A 189 12.47 7.42 -5.76
N GLN A 190 11.86 8.57 -5.44
CA GLN A 190 10.55 8.57 -4.79
C GLN A 190 9.47 8.01 -5.70
N ASP A 191 9.54 8.31 -7.00
CA ASP A 191 8.61 7.77 -7.99
C ASP A 191 8.80 6.26 -8.15
N ILE A 192 10.07 5.80 -8.22
CA ILE A 192 10.41 4.37 -8.24
C ILE A 192 9.87 3.68 -7.00
N LYS A 193 10.10 4.25 -5.81
CA LYS A 193 9.68 3.66 -4.55
C LYS A 193 8.16 3.51 -4.48
N SER A 194 7.41 4.52 -4.92
CA SER A 194 5.95 4.49 -4.92
C SER A 194 5.40 3.33 -5.77
N ILE A 195 5.95 3.12 -6.97
CA ILE A 195 5.48 2.03 -7.84
C ILE A 195 6.05 0.66 -7.42
N LEU A 196 7.23 0.64 -6.78
CA LEU A 196 7.86 -0.57 -6.28
C LEU A 196 7.03 -1.22 -5.17
N ASP A 197 6.44 -0.45 -4.27
CA ASP A 197 5.52 -0.98 -3.26
C ASP A 197 4.34 -1.72 -3.89
N GLU A 198 3.72 -1.15 -4.95
CA GLU A 198 2.63 -1.81 -5.68
C GLU A 198 3.09 -3.10 -6.39
N VAL A 199 4.31 -3.12 -6.94
CA VAL A 199 4.90 -4.31 -7.58
C VAL A 199 5.15 -5.42 -6.56
N LEU A 200 5.67 -5.07 -5.40
CA LEU A 200 5.95 -5.99 -4.30
C LEU A 200 4.66 -6.54 -3.69
N ASP A 201 3.61 -5.73 -3.55
CA ASP A 201 2.29 -6.19 -3.11
C ASP A 201 1.63 -7.18 -4.09
N GLN A 202 2.06 -7.18 -5.35
CA GLN A 202 1.41 -7.92 -6.43
C GLN A 202 2.26 -9.05 -6.99
N LYS A 203 3.22 -8.73 -7.86
CA LYS A 203 3.96 -9.72 -8.66
C LYS A 203 5.12 -10.35 -7.89
N LEU A 204 5.70 -9.62 -6.95
CA LEU A 204 6.81 -10.09 -6.12
C LEU A 204 6.41 -10.22 -4.64
N ASN A 205 5.16 -10.61 -4.40
CA ASN A 205 4.60 -10.71 -3.06
C ASN A 205 5.11 -11.94 -2.32
N PHE A 206 5.90 -11.72 -1.26
CA PHE A 206 6.52 -12.77 -0.43
C PHE A 206 5.53 -13.64 0.35
N SER A 207 4.26 -13.24 0.48
CA SER A 207 3.21 -14.14 0.97
C SER A 207 2.82 -15.24 -0.02
N ILE A 208 3.27 -15.17 -1.28
CA ILE A 208 2.83 -16.10 -2.34
C ILE A 208 4.02 -16.62 -3.14
N ILE A 209 4.97 -15.74 -3.50
CA ILE A 209 6.10 -16.09 -4.35
C ILE A 209 7.15 -16.92 -3.60
N ASP A 210 7.68 -17.94 -4.25
CA ASP A 210 8.82 -18.71 -3.76
C ASP A 210 10.16 -18.19 -4.30
N ASN A 211 11.27 -18.69 -3.76
CA ASN A 211 12.61 -18.28 -4.17
C ASN A 211 12.89 -18.52 -5.65
N ALA A 212 12.49 -19.68 -6.17
CA ALA A 212 12.77 -20.06 -7.55
C ALA A 212 12.05 -19.13 -8.55
N THR A 213 10.79 -18.80 -8.26
CA THR A 213 9.98 -17.89 -9.05
C THR A 213 10.50 -16.46 -8.92
N PHE A 214 10.85 -16.02 -7.71
CA PHE A 214 11.44 -14.69 -7.49
C PHE A 214 12.69 -14.51 -8.34
N THR A 215 13.68 -15.40 -8.23
CA THR A 215 14.96 -15.32 -8.95
C THR A 215 14.80 -15.27 -10.47
N LYS A 216 13.77 -15.93 -11.01
CA LYS A 216 13.46 -15.92 -12.45
C LYS A 216 12.75 -14.63 -12.91
N THR A 217 11.94 -14.01 -12.05
CA THR A 217 10.97 -12.98 -12.46
C THR A 217 11.33 -11.55 -12.04
N PHE A 218 12.15 -11.35 -11.00
CA PHE A 218 12.34 -10.01 -10.41
C PHE A 218 12.93 -8.98 -11.39
N ILE A 219 13.91 -9.38 -12.23
CA ILE A 219 14.52 -8.46 -13.22
C ILE A 219 13.51 -8.03 -14.29
N PRO A 220 12.82 -8.96 -15.00
CA PRO A 220 11.75 -8.58 -15.93
C PRO A 220 10.68 -7.67 -15.29
N VAL A 221 10.31 -7.97 -14.05
CA VAL A 221 9.30 -7.19 -13.31
C VAL A 221 9.79 -5.78 -13.01
N PHE A 222 11.01 -5.60 -12.47
CA PHE A 222 11.58 -4.28 -12.23
C PHE A 222 11.79 -3.49 -13.53
N ARG A 223 12.17 -4.16 -14.62
CA ARG A 223 12.28 -3.52 -15.93
C ARG A 223 10.92 -2.98 -16.40
N GLY A 224 9.88 -3.80 -16.35
CA GLY A 224 8.53 -3.38 -16.74
C GLY A 224 7.98 -2.25 -15.86
N MET A 225 8.26 -2.29 -14.56
CA MET A 225 7.92 -1.22 -13.62
C MET A 225 8.56 0.11 -14.01
N ILE A 226 9.86 0.13 -14.30
CA ILE A 226 10.57 1.34 -14.72
C ILE A 226 10.05 1.84 -16.07
N GLU A 227 9.80 0.96 -17.03
CA GLU A 227 9.23 1.35 -18.34
C GLU A 227 7.87 2.05 -18.19
N ILE A 228 6.96 1.47 -17.39
CA ILE A 228 5.65 2.06 -17.12
C ILE A 228 5.80 3.45 -16.49
N LEU A 229 6.74 3.58 -15.55
CA LEU A 229 7.02 4.85 -14.89
C LEU A 229 7.56 5.90 -15.87
N LEU A 230 8.45 5.49 -16.78
CA LEU A 230 9.06 6.35 -17.78
C LEU A 230 8.08 6.82 -18.87
N ILE A 231 7.09 5.99 -19.24
CA ILE A 231 6.07 6.33 -20.24
C ILE A 231 5.26 7.57 -19.86
N ASP A 232 4.97 7.74 -18.58
CA ASP A 232 4.19 8.88 -18.09
C ASP A 232 4.99 10.20 -18.11
N VAL A 233 6.32 10.14 -18.27
CA VAL A 233 7.21 11.31 -18.14
C VAL A 233 7.88 11.67 -19.47
N ILE A 234 8.25 10.68 -20.28
CA ILE A 234 9.02 10.89 -21.51
C ILE A 234 8.10 11.31 -22.65
N SER A 235 8.58 12.28 -23.44
CA SER A 235 7.88 12.76 -24.63
C SER A 235 7.61 11.62 -25.63
N PRO A 236 6.47 11.63 -26.35
CA PRO A 236 6.17 10.61 -27.36
C PRO A 236 7.28 10.39 -28.40
N ASP A 237 7.97 11.46 -28.79
CA ASP A 237 9.03 11.45 -29.82
C ASP A 237 10.29 10.69 -29.37
N GLU A 238 10.54 10.58 -28.07
CA GLU A 238 11.71 9.89 -27.52
C GLU A 238 11.40 8.47 -27.02
N ARG A 239 10.17 7.99 -27.22
CA ARG A 239 9.72 6.67 -26.74
C ARG A 239 10.48 5.50 -27.36
N GLU A 240 11.07 5.67 -28.53
CA GLU A 240 11.91 4.65 -29.17
C GLU A 240 13.12 4.28 -28.29
N LYS A 241 13.60 5.22 -27.46
CA LYS A 241 14.74 5.04 -26.54
C LYS A 241 14.35 4.52 -25.16
N ILE A 242 13.07 4.34 -24.85
CA ILE A 242 12.59 3.87 -23.54
C ILE A 242 13.26 2.58 -23.12
N GLU A 243 13.48 1.66 -24.05
CA GLU A 243 14.07 0.36 -23.75
C GLU A 243 15.49 0.51 -23.17
N GLY A 244 16.33 1.33 -23.81
CA GLY A 244 17.69 1.61 -23.39
C GLY A 244 17.73 2.43 -22.11
N PHE A 245 16.87 3.45 -22.03
CA PHE A 245 16.79 4.34 -20.87
C PHE A 245 16.28 3.63 -19.62
N THR A 246 15.34 2.70 -19.76
CA THR A 246 14.92 1.80 -18.68
C THR A 246 16.11 1.02 -18.13
N GLY A 247 16.94 0.44 -19.01
CA GLY A 247 18.14 -0.29 -18.60
C GLY A 247 19.13 0.58 -17.82
N TYR A 248 19.28 1.84 -18.24
CA TYR A 248 20.08 2.84 -17.54
C TYR A 248 19.53 3.18 -16.15
N VAL A 249 18.26 3.55 -16.05
CA VAL A 249 17.61 3.89 -14.77
C VAL A 249 17.63 2.71 -13.81
N LEU A 250 17.26 1.51 -14.30
CA LEU A 250 17.26 0.30 -13.49
C LEU A 250 18.64 0.02 -12.89
N ARG A 251 19.73 0.16 -13.67
CA ARG A 251 21.10 -0.03 -13.16
C ARG A 251 21.49 1.02 -12.13
N LYS A 252 21.15 2.29 -12.38
CA LYS A 252 21.48 3.40 -11.47
C LYS A 252 20.83 3.24 -10.09
N TYR A 253 19.63 2.64 -10.04
CA TYR A 253 18.87 2.44 -8.80
C TYR A 253 18.75 0.98 -8.35
N PHE A 254 19.47 0.04 -8.97
CA PHE A 254 19.30 -1.39 -8.75
C PHE A 254 19.48 -1.78 -7.29
N ASP A 255 20.56 -1.30 -6.67
CA ASP A 255 20.87 -1.60 -5.27
C ASP A 255 19.82 -1.01 -4.32
N GLN A 256 19.29 0.17 -4.62
CA GLN A 256 18.24 0.81 -3.81
C GLN A 256 16.92 0.05 -3.93
N ILE A 257 16.54 -0.36 -5.15
CA ILE A 257 15.35 -1.19 -5.41
C ILE A 257 15.46 -2.49 -4.62
N LEU A 258 16.58 -3.21 -4.72
CA LEU A 258 16.77 -4.47 -4.02
C LEU A 258 16.83 -4.30 -2.51
N LEU A 259 17.48 -3.26 -2.00
CA LEU A 259 17.50 -2.97 -0.57
C LEU A 259 16.08 -2.73 -0.05
N HIS A 260 15.26 -2.00 -0.80
CA HIS A 260 13.86 -1.78 -0.46
C HIS A 260 13.06 -3.10 -0.50
N THR A 261 13.26 -3.92 -1.53
CA THR A 261 12.68 -5.28 -1.62
C THR A 261 13.09 -6.18 -0.45
N ALA A 262 14.36 -6.15 -0.03
CA ALA A 262 14.84 -6.92 1.11
C ALA A 262 14.21 -6.46 2.42
N LYS A 263 14.09 -5.14 2.64
CA LYS A 263 13.37 -4.59 3.80
C LYS A 263 11.90 -4.98 3.80
N TYR A 264 11.27 -4.96 2.63
CA TYR A 264 9.90 -5.37 2.44
C TYR A 264 9.71 -6.86 2.78
N LEU A 265 10.58 -7.76 2.31
CA LEU A 265 10.61 -9.17 2.75
C LEU A 265 10.73 -9.30 4.28
N LEU A 266 11.65 -8.56 4.91
CA LEU A 266 11.81 -8.57 6.36
C LEU A 266 10.54 -8.14 7.10
N THR A 267 9.74 -7.23 6.54
CA THR A 267 8.44 -6.84 7.12
C THR A 267 7.43 -7.99 7.12
N PHE A 268 7.40 -8.83 6.09
CA PHE A 268 6.55 -10.04 6.09
C PHE A 268 6.99 -11.05 7.14
N VAL A 269 8.31 -11.24 7.29
CA VAL A 269 8.88 -12.11 8.32
C VAL A 269 8.58 -11.58 9.73
N GLU A 270 8.73 -10.27 9.93
CA GLU A 270 8.36 -9.56 11.17
C GLU A 270 6.87 -9.75 11.52
N ASN A 271 6.02 -9.90 10.51
CA ASN A 271 4.58 -10.17 10.63
C ASN A 271 4.21 -11.66 10.64
N ARG A 272 5.21 -12.56 10.72
CA ARG A 272 5.01 -14.02 10.84
C ARG A 272 4.29 -14.63 9.64
N ASP A 273 4.49 -14.05 8.45
CA ASP A 273 4.01 -14.65 7.21
C ASP A 273 4.77 -15.95 6.92
N LYS A 274 4.04 -17.07 6.81
CA LYS A 274 4.64 -18.40 6.67
C LYS A 274 5.48 -18.55 5.41
N ASN A 275 5.05 -17.95 4.30
CA ASN A 275 5.75 -18.09 3.02
C ASN A 275 7.01 -17.24 3.02
N ALA A 276 6.98 -16.01 3.56
CA ALA A 276 8.17 -15.19 3.73
C ALA A 276 9.18 -15.82 4.71
N GLU A 277 8.71 -16.49 5.77
CA GLU A 277 9.59 -17.24 6.67
C GLU A 277 10.28 -18.42 5.95
N LEU A 278 9.53 -19.19 5.14
CA LEU A 278 10.10 -20.24 4.29
C LEU A 278 11.08 -19.66 3.27
N PHE A 279 10.77 -18.49 2.73
CA PHE A 279 11.63 -17.76 1.79
C PHE A 279 13.01 -17.51 2.39
N ILE A 280 13.08 -16.93 3.61
CA ILE A 280 14.34 -16.71 4.33
C ILE A 280 15.03 -18.03 4.70
N LYS A 281 14.27 -19.03 5.17
CA LYS A 281 14.83 -20.34 5.56
C LYS A 281 15.50 -21.07 4.39
N ASN A 282 15.14 -20.76 3.15
CA ASN A 282 15.81 -21.32 1.99
C ASN A 282 17.30 -20.94 1.89
N TYR A 283 17.69 -19.81 2.47
CA TYR A 283 19.08 -19.36 2.54
C TYR A 283 19.82 -19.88 3.79
N SER A 284 19.39 -21.02 4.33
CA SER A 284 20.14 -21.75 5.34
C SER A 284 21.46 -22.25 4.75
N ASP A 285 22.53 -22.28 5.55
CA ASP A 285 23.87 -22.76 5.16
C ASP A 285 23.92 -24.30 4.98
N ASP A 286 22.80 -24.90 4.59
CA ASP A 286 22.63 -26.34 4.46
C ASP A 286 23.01 -26.78 3.04
N VAL A 287 23.77 -27.87 2.95
CA VAL A 287 24.04 -28.56 1.68
C VAL A 287 22.90 -29.53 1.41
N LEU A 288 22.10 -29.26 0.37
CA LEU A 288 21.11 -30.21 -0.10
C LEU A 288 21.78 -31.25 -1.01
N ILE A 289 21.59 -32.53 -0.72
CA ILE A 289 21.99 -33.63 -1.59
C ILE A 289 20.74 -34.09 -2.32
N ASP A 290 20.69 -33.88 -3.63
CA ASP A 290 19.59 -34.35 -4.46
C ASP A 290 19.53 -35.89 -4.48
N SER A 291 18.38 -36.44 -4.84
CA SER A 291 18.13 -37.87 -5.13
C SER A 291 19.14 -38.50 -6.11
N THR A 292 19.81 -37.67 -6.92
CA THR A 292 20.88 -38.05 -7.85
C THR A 292 22.29 -37.95 -7.27
N GLY A 293 22.43 -37.61 -5.98
CA GLY A 293 23.72 -37.42 -5.29
C GLY A 293 24.37 -36.04 -5.52
N LYS A 294 23.72 -35.14 -6.27
CA LYS A 294 24.26 -33.81 -6.57
C LYS A 294 24.14 -32.88 -5.36
N LYS A 295 25.28 -32.37 -4.88
CA LYS A 295 25.34 -31.34 -3.82
C LYS A 295 24.94 -29.99 -4.39
N THR A 296 23.88 -29.41 -3.86
CA THR A 296 23.46 -28.03 -4.13
C THR A 296 23.72 -27.20 -2.88
N TYR A 297 24.64 -26.24 -3.00
CA TYR A 297 24.96 -25.31 -1.93
C TYR A 297 23.96 -24.16 -1.94
N LYS A 298 23.28 -23.95 -0.81
CA LYS A 298 22.44 -22.77 -0.62
C LYS A 298 23.32 -21.56 -0.30
N TYR A 299 22.90 -20.38 -0.74
CA TYR A 299 23.61 -19.14 -0.46
C TYR A 299 23.29 -18.67 0.96
N ALA A 300 24.26 -18.78 1.87
CA ALA A 300 24.12 -18.24 3.22
C ALA A 300 24.03 -16.70 3.22
N ILE A 301 23.23 -16.15 4.14
CA ILE A 301 23.10 -14.71 4.35
C ILE A 301 24.30 -14.23 5.18
N ILE A 302 25.28 -13.62 4.53
CA ILE A 302 26.51 -13.16 5.19
C ILE A 302 26.59 -11.63 5.07
N ASP A 303 26.82 -10.94 6.19
CA ASP A 303 26.95 -9.48 6.20
C ASP A 303 28.36 -8.99 5.89
N SER A 304 28.53 -7.67 5.83
CA SER A 304 29.81 -7.01 5.57
C SER A 304 30.89 -7.29 6.63
N LYS A 305 30.52 -7.86 7.78
CA LYS A 305 31.44 -8.27 8.86
C LYS A 305 31.72 -9.77 8.85
N GLN A 306 31.36 -10.47 7.78
CA GLN A 306 31.46 -11.93 7.66
C GLN A 306 30.62 -12.67 8.71
N GLN A 307 29.59 -12.03 9.27
CA GLN A 307 28.65 -12.69 10.17
C GLN A 307 27.57 -13.41 9.35
N THR A 308 27.41 -14.71 9.58
CA THR A 308 26.33 -15.51 9.00
C THR A 308 25.05 -15.31 9.80
N TRP A 309 23.96 -15.02 9.09
CA TRP A 309 22.63 -14.81 9.64
C TRP A 309 21.73 -15.98 9.30
N ASN A 310 21.23 -16.67 10.32
CA ASN A 310 20.20 -17.70 10.16
C ASN A 310 18.81 -17.13 10.48
N TYR A 311 17.76 -17.84 10.06
CA TYR A 311 16.37 -17.40 10.28
C TYR A 311 16.07 -17.05 11.75
N VAL A 312 16.54 -17.85 12.71
CA VAL A 312 16.26 -17.63 14.15
C VAL A 312 16.87 -16.32 14.65
N THR A 313 18.13 -16.05 14.28
CA THR A 313 18.83 -14.81 14.63
C THR A 313 18.21 -13.60 13.95
N ILE A 314 17.85 -13.70 12.66
CA ILE A 314 17.14 -12.65 11.93
C ILE A 314 15.82 -12.32 12.64
N LEU A 315 14.98 -13.34 12.90
CA LEU A 315 13.69 -13.15 13.56
C LEU A 315 13.83 -12.49 14.93
N SER A 316 14.80 -12.91 15.74
CA SER A 316 15.07 -12.31 17.05
C SER A 316 15.38 -10.81 16.94
N ILE A 317 16.23 -10.40 16.00
CA ILE A 317 16.53 -8.99 15.75
C ILE A 317 15.31 -8.22 15.26
N LEU A 318 14.51 -8.81 14.36
CA LEU A 318 13.28 -8.18 13.86
C LEU A 318 12.27 -7.92 14.99
N ILE A 319 12.03 -8.91 15.86
CA ILE A 319 11.11 -8.76 16.99
C ILE A 319 11.61 -7.69 17.97
N GLN A 320 12.90 -7.70 18.30
CA GLN A 320 13.49 -6.68 19.18
C GLN A 320 13.35 -5.28 18.58
N TYR A 321 13.62 -5.14 17.29
CA TYR A 321 13.50 -3.87 16.58
C TYR A 321 12.04 -3.39 16.52
N LYS A 322 11.08 -4.28 16.24
CA LYS A 322 9.63 -3.99 16.29
C LYS A 322 9.20 -3.50 17.66
N GLN A 323 9.55 -4.21 18.72
CA GLN A 323 9.21 -3.85 20.09
C GLN A 323 9.82 -2.50 20.48
N ALA A 324 11.07 -2.24 20.10
CA ALA A 324 11.72 -0.95 20.35
C ALA A 324 11.01 0.20 19.64
N LYS A 325 10.61 0.03 18.36
CA LYS A 325 9.79 1.02 17.64
C LYS A 325 8.47 1.28 18.34
N LEU A 326 7.76 0.22 18.73
CA LEU A 326 6.48 0.34 19.44
C LEU A 326 6.63 1.12 20.75
N ARG A 327 7.69 0.87 21.53
CA ARG A 327 7.98 1.65 22.76
C ARG A 327 8.15 3.14 22.47
N ILE A 328 8.85 3.52 21.40
CA ILE A 328 9.01 4.93 21.00
C ILE A 328 7.67 5.57 20.61
N VAL A 329 6.82 4.82 19.89
CA VAL A 329 5.47 5.30 19.52
C VAL A 329 4.60 5.50 20.77
N THR A 330 4.54 4.50 21.66
CA THR A 330 3.82 4.60 22.93
C THR A 330 4.29 5.80 23.75
N GLN A 331 5.61 5.98 23.87
CA GLN A 331 6.19 7.12 24.57
C GLN A 331 5.81 8.46 23.91
N SER A 332 5.73 8.51 22.58
CA SER A 332 5.28 9.69 21.85
C SER A 332 3.82 10.05 22.15
N ASN A 333 2.96 9.04 22.27
CA ASN A 333 1.55 9.22 22.62
C ASN A 333 1.39 9.71 24.07
N ILE A 334 2.20 9.21 25.01
CA ILE A 334 2.23 9.69 26.40
C ILE A 334 2.62 11.19 26.43
N ILE A 335 3.68 11.57 25.72
CA ILE A 335 4.11 12.99 25.64
C ILE A 335 3.01 13.87 25.03
N ALA A 336 2.32 13.41 23.99
CA ALA A 336 1.21 14.13 23.38
C ALA A 336 0.08 14.36 24.40
N GLY A 337 -0.33 13.31 25.12
CA GLY A 337 -1.36 13.42 26.16
C GLY A 337 -0.98 14.38 27.29
N VAL A 338 0.27 14.36 27.75
CA VAL A 338 0.77 15.32 28.77
C VAL A 338 0.78 16.75 28.21
N LYS A 339 1.15 16.94 26.94
CA LYS A 339 1.14 18.25 26.29
C LYS A 339 -0.27 18.82 26.18
N ASP A 340 -1.26 17.99 25.90
CA ASP A 340 -2.65 18.43 25.80
C ASP A 340 -3.22 18.80 27.18
N GLN A 341 -2.93 18.01 28.22
CA GLN A 341 -3.26 18.36 29.61
C GLN A 341 -2.62 19.69 30.05
N LEU A 342 -1.36 19.93 29.65
CA LEU A 342 -0.64 21.15 29.96
C LEU A 342 -1.29 22.37 29.31
N LYS A 343 -1.68 22.28 28.04
CA LYS A 343 -2.42 23.35 27.35
C LYS A 343 -3.76 23.66 28.01
N GLU A 344 -4.47 22.63 28.45
CA GLU A 344 -5.75 22.80 29.14
C GLU A 344 -5.57 23.53 30.48
N ALA A 345 -4.57 23.12 31.27
CA ALA A 345 -4.24 23.77 32.54
C ALA A 345 -3.79 25.23 32.34
N GLU A 346 -2.99 25.52 31.31
CA GLU A 346 -2.59 26.90 30.94
C GLU A 346 -3.79 27.77 30.56
N LYS A 347 -4.74 27.21 29.80
CA LYS A 347 -5.99 27.90 29.46
C LYS A 347 -6.83 28.19 30.71
N HIS A 348 -6.93 27.23 31.62
CA HIS A 348 -7.64 27.41 32.89
C HIS A 348 -6.98 28.50 33.75
N LEU A 349 -5.65 28.50 33.86
CA LEU A 349 -4.89 29.51 34.57
C LEU A 349 -5.12 30.92 34.00
N LEU A 350 -5.15 31.05 32.67
CA LEU A 350 -5.44 32.33 32.01
C LEU A 350 -6.85 32.83 32.36
N SER A 351 -7.84 31.94 32.36
CA SER A 351 -9.21 32.27 32.74
C SER A 351 -9.31 32.74 34.19
N GLU A 352 -8.69 32.02 35.13
CA GLU A 352 -8.70 32.37 36.54
C GLU A 352 -7.95 33.69 36.82
N ASN A 353 -6.83 33.95 36.13
CA ASN A 353 -6.14 35.24 36.19
C ASN A 353 -7.02 36.42 35.70
N ASN A 354 -7.82 36.20 34.65
CA ASN A 354 -8.78 37.22 34.20
C ASN A 354 -9.90 37.44 35.22
N ASN A 355 -10.41 36.37 35.82
CA ASN A 355 -11.41 36.46 36.90
C ASN A 355 -10.85 37.23 38.10
N GLN A 356 -9.59 36.99 38.48
CA GLN A 356 -8.92 37.72 39.56
C GLN A 356 -8.92 39.23 39.29
N LYS A 357 -8.53 39.66 38.09
CA LYS A 357 -8.51 41.08 37.71
C LYS A 357 -9.90 41.72 37.76
N ILE A 358 -10.93 41.02 37.27
CA ILE A 358 -12.32 41.50 37.33
C ILE A 358 -12.74 41.68 38.79
N GLN A 359 -12.40 40.71 39.63
CA GLN A 359 -12.74 40.73 41.06
C GLN A 359 -12.03 41.85 41.82
N GLU A 360 -10.75 42.09 41.53
CA GLU A 360 -9.99 43.21 42.09
C GLU A 360 -10.60 44.57 41.70
N ILE A 361 -11.04 44.73 40.45
CA ILE A 361 -11.74 45.96 40.00
C ILE A 361 -13.05 46.18 40.77
N LYS A 362 -13.84 45.13 41.02
CA LYS A 362 -15.07 45.25 41.82
C LYS A 362 -14.78 45.71 43.25
N ILE A 363 -13.78 45.10 43.89
CA ILE A 363 -13.37 45.46 45.26
C ILE A 363 -12.88 46.90 45.31
N ASP A 364 -12.09 47.35 44.33
CA ASP A 364 -11.64 48.74 44.23
C ASP A 364 -12.80 49.72 44.04
N ASN A 365 -13.82 49.36 43.25
CA ASN A 365 -15.01 50.18 43.08
C ASN A 365 -15.84 50.26 44.38
N LEU A 366 -16.00 49.14 45.10
CA LEU A 366 -16.66 49.11 46.41
C LEU A 366 -15.90 49.96 47.43
N LEU A 367 -14.56 49.88 47.45
CA LEU A 367 -13.72 50.72 48.30
C LEU A 367 -13.93 52.21 48.01
N LYS A 368 -13.97 52.63 46.75
CA LYS A 368 -14.26 54.02 46.37
C LYS A 368 -15.64 54.47 46.89
N GLN A 369 -16.68 53.65 46.70
CA GLN A 369 -18.03 53.95 47.19
C GLN A 369 -18.10 54.06 48.73
N ILE A 370 -17.43 53.16 49.45
CA ILE A 370 -17.31 53.21 50.91
C ILE A 370 -16.61 54.52 51.33
N THR A 371 -15.50 54.87 50.67
CA THR A 371 -14.73 56.08 50.99
C THR A 371 -15.52 57.37 50.70
N GLU A 372 -16.29 57.41 49.61
CA GLU A 372 -17.17 58.52 49.27
C GLU A 372 -18.32 58.67 50.29
N SER A 373 -18.92 57.56 50.70
CA SER A 373 -19.89 57.51 51.79
C SER A 373 -19.30 58.07 53.09
N ASP A 374 -18.09 57.67 53.46
CA ASP A 374 -17.40 58.14 54.67
C ASP A 374 -17.11 59.65 54.62
N LEU A 375 -16.69 60.16 53.47
CA LEU A 375 -16.43 61.60 53.23
C LEU A 375 -17.72 62.45 53.32
N LEU A 376 -18.84 61.95 52.77
CA LEU A 376 -20.15 62.59 52.87
C LEU A 376 -20.64 62.63 54.32
N ASN A 377 -20.42 61.55 55.07
CA ASN A 377 -20.74 61.47 56.50
C ASN A 377 -19.91 62.46 57.33
N PHE A 378 -18.60 62.60 57.03
CA PHE A 378 -17.72 63.55 57.70
C PHE A 378 -18.08 65.02 57.44
N LYS A 379 -18.50 65.36 56.22
CA LYS A 379 -18.88 66.73 55.84
C LYS A 379 -20.20 67.18 56.47
N ASN A 380 -21.13 66.26 56.76
CA ASN A 380 -22.49 66.61 57.17
C ASN A 380 -22.70 66.84 58.68
N LYS A 381 -21.74 66.50 59.58
CA LYS A 381 -21.77 66.78 61.05
C LYS A 381 -23.15 66.62 61.75
N LYS A 382 -24.02 65.75 61.23
CA LYS A 382 -25.32 65.37 61.81
C LYS A 382 -25.37 63.85 61.89
N ALA A 383 -25.98 63.33 62.95
CA ALA A 383 -26.18 61.89 63.14
C ALA A 383 -26.74 61.26 61.85
N MET A 384 -26.15 60.13 61.43
CA MET A 384 -26.56 59.42 60.21
C MET A 384 -28.06 59.14 60.26
N ASP A 385 -28.73 59.41 59.14
CA ASP A 385 -30.07 58.89 58.90
C ASP A 385 -29.97 57.34 58.87
N PRO A 386 -30.78 56.57 59.63
CA PRO A 386 -30.71 55.10 59.68
C PRO A 386 -30.69 54.41 58.30
N SER A 387 -31.26 55.04 57.27
CA SER A 387 -31.16 54.58 55.87
C SER A 387 -29.73 54.60 55.32
N GLN A 388 -28.93 55.61 55.65
CA GLN A 388 -27.55 55.77 55.15
C GLN A 388 -26.59 54.83 55.89
N THR A 389 -26.86 54.54 57.17
CA THR A 389 -26.08 53.59 57.98
C THR A 389 -26.24 52.18 57.46
N LYS A 390 -27.47 51.79 57.14
CA LYS A 390 -27.77 50.47 56.58
C LYS A 390 -27.10 50.26 55.22
N HIS A 391 -27.12 51.27 54.34
CA HIS A 391 -26.46 51.20 53.04
C HIS A 391 -24.94 51.04 53.16
N HIS A 392 -24.32 51.72 54.12
CA HIS A 392 -22.88 51.60 54.38
C HIS A 392 -22.51 50.22 54.94
N GLU A 393 -23.30 49.68 55.87
CA GLU A 393 -23.14 48.33 56.40
C GLU A 393 -23.31 47.25 55.30
N ASP A 394 -24.27 47.44 54.39
CA ASP A 394 -24.49 46.56 53.24
C ASP A 394 -23.28 46.57 52.28
N LEU A 395 -22.70 47.74 51.99
CA LEU A 395 -21.49 47.85 51.16
C LEU A 395 -20.28 47.13 51.79
N ILE A 396 -20.13 47.21 53.11
CA ILE A 396 -19.07 46.49 53.84
C ILE A 396 -19.31 44.97 53.78
N ALA A 397 -20.57 44.53 53.91
CA ALA A 397 -20.92 43.12 53.80
C ALA A 397 -20.63 42.56 52.40
N ILE A 398 -21.00 43.28 51.35
CA ILE A 398 -20.70 42.91 49.95
C ILE A 398 -19.19 42.89 49.72
N LYS A 399 -18.43 43.86 50.24
CA LYS A 399 -16.97 43.83 50.14
C LYS A 399 -16.38 42.57 50.75
N ARG A 400 -16.84 42.16 51.95
CA ARG A 400 -16.37 40.92 52.59
C ARG A 400 -16.66 39.67 51.76
N THR A 401 -17.81 39.61 51.09
CA THR A 401 -18.13 38.49 50.20
C THR A 401 -17.21 38.47 48.97
N GLU A 402 -16.98 39.62 48.35
CA GLU A 402 -16.10 39.71 47.18
C GLU A 402 -14.62 39.45 47.54
N ASP A 403 -14.17 39.86 48.73
CA ASP A 403 -12.84 39.52 49.28
C ASP A 403 -12.66 38.00 49.47
N ASN A 404 -13.71 37.32 49.97
CA ASN A 404 -13.70 35.86 50.10
C ASN A 404 -13.64 35.17 48.73
N GLU A 405 -14.37 35.66 47.73
CA GLU A 405 -14.28 35.16 46.36
C GLU A 405 -12.89 35.37 45.76
N LEU A 406 -12.28 36.54 45.96
CA LEU A 406 -10.91 36.81 45.52
C LEU A 406 -9.91 35.83 46.16
N TYR A 407 -10.08 35.51 47.45
CA TYR A 407 -9.26 34.50 48.13
C TYR A 407 -9.41 33.11 47.50
N LEU A 408 -10.64 32.70 47.15
CA LEU A 408 -10.89 31.43 46.47
C LEU A 408 -10.27 31.37 45.08
N ILE A 409 -10.36 32.45 44.30
CA ILE A 409 -9.71 32.56 42.98
C ILE A 409 -8.19 32.44 43.12
N LYS A 410 -7.58 33.15 44.07
CA LYS A 410 -6.13 33.05 44.34
C LYS A 410 -5.69 31.63 44.67
N ASN A 411 -6.50 30.89 45.45
CA ASN A 411 -6.24 29.48 45.74
C ASN A 411 -6.35 28.58 44.50
N ARG A 412 -7.34 28.81 43.62
CA ARG A 412 -7.44 28.08 42.34
C ARG A 412 -6.24 28.33 41.44
N ILE A 413 -5.82 29.59 41.31
CA ILE A 413 -4.61 29.97 40.57
C ILE A 413 -3.38 29.25 41.11
N ALA A 414 -3.19 29.24 42.44
CA ALA A 414 -2.08 28.54 43.08
C ALA A 414 -2.10 27.04 42.76
N ASN A 415 -3.27 26.40 42.88
CA ASN A 415 -3.44 24.97 42.59
C ASN A 415 -3.16 24.65 41.11
N THR A 416 -3.71 25.43 40.17
CA THR A 416 -3.46 25.25 38.73
C THR A 416 -1.98 25.50 38.39
N THR A 417 -1.32 26.45 39.06
CA THR A 417 0.12 26.72 38.87
C THR A 417 0.99 25.54 39.34
N ILE A 418 0.65 24.92 40.47
CA ILE A 418 1.31 23.71 40.98
C ILE A 418 1.11 22.55 39.99
N GLU A 419 -0.10 22.39 39.47
CA GLU A 419 -0.41 21.37 38.48
C GLU A 419 0.36 21.56 37.17
N ILE A 420 0.42 22.79 36.64
CA ILE A 420 1.24 23.11 35.46
C ILE A 420 2.70 22.76 35.71
N THR A 421 3.25 23.13 36.87
CA THR A 421 4.64 22.79 37.23
C THR A 421 4.87 21.28 37.27
N ARG A 422 3.91 20.51 37.82
CA ARG A 422 3.95 19.04 37.84
C ARG A 422 3.90 18.47 36.42
N LEU A 423 3.01 18.97 35.56
CA LEU A 423 2.88 18.54 34.17
C LEU A 423 4.11 18.88 33.34
N GLN A 424 4.73 20.06 33.55
CA GLN A 424 5.98 20.45 32.91
C GLN A 424 7.14 19.52 33.30
N LYS A 425 7.27 19.18 34.58
CA LYS A 425 8.26 18.18 35.05
C LYS A 425 8.03 16.81 34.42
N LYS A 426 6.78 16.35 34.39
CA LYS A 426 6.40 15.10 33.72
C LYS A 426 6.76 15.15 32.23
N PHE A 427 6.36 16.20 31.51
CA PHE A 427 6.67 16.39 30.10
C PHE A 427 8.17 16.31 29.81
N LYS A 428 8.99 16.96 30.64
CA LYS A 428 10.46 16.90 30.54
C LYS A 428 10.97 15.47 30.74
N HIS A 429 10.56 14.80 31.81
CA HIS A 429 10.94 13.42 32.10
C HIS A 429 10.56 12.45 30.96
N GLU A 430 9.33 12.53 30.47
CA GLU A 430 8.86 11.66 29.37
C GLU A 430 9.61 11.95 28.05
N SER A 431 9.99 13.22 27.82
CA SER A 431 10.78 13.61 26.64
C SER A 431 12.21 13.10 26.72
N GLU A 432 12.84 13.16 27.89
CA GLU A 432 14.17 12.58 28.15
C GLU A 432 14.13 11.06 27.99
N ALA A 433 13.12 10.39 28.54
CA ALA A 433 12.92 8.95 28.36
C ALA A 433 12.79 8.56 26.88
N LYS A 434 12.06 9.34 26.08
CA LYS A 434 11.97 9.14 24.62
C LYS A 434 13.33 9.28 23.93
N GLN A 435 14.15 10.24 24.35
CA GLN A 435 15.48 10.44 23.79
C GLN A 435 16.40 9.25 24.09
N ILE A 436 16.38 8.74 25.33
CA ILE A 436 17.12 7.53 25.71
C ILE A 436 16.68 6.33 24.88
N LEU A 437 15.37 6.12 24.69
CA LEU A 437 14.85 5.04 23.83
C LEU A 437 15.32 5.17 22.37
N LYS A 438 15.38 6.40 21.84
CA LYS A 438 15.92 6.67 20.49
C LYS A 438 17.40 6.34 20.40
N GLU A 439 18.19 6.57 21.44
CA GLU A 439 19.62 6.21 21.42
C GLU A 439 19.81 4.69 21.51
N GLN A 440 19.01 4.02 22.34
CA GLN A 440 19.02 2.55 22.48
C GLN A 440 18.61 1.81 21.20
N ILE A 441 17.77 2.40 20.33
CA ILE A 441 17.36 1.74 19.08
C ILE A 441 18.43 1.85 17.97
N VAL A 442 19.36 2.81 18.04
CA VAL A 442 20.36 3.02 16.97
C VAL A 442 21.19 1.76 16.66
N PRO A 443 21.74 1.02 17.65
CA PRO A 443 22.45 -0.23 17.39
C PRO A 443 21.58 -1.30 16.75
N LEU A 444 20.32 -1.43 17.18
CA LEU A 444 19.35 -2.37 16.61
C LEU A 444 19.03 -2.01 15.16
N GLN A 445 18.79 -0.72 14.87
CA GLN A 445 18.58 -0.23 13.51
C GLN A 445 19.80 -0.53 12.62
N LYS A 446 21.02 -0.27 13.10
CA LYS A 446 22.25 -0.61 12.35
C LYS A 446 22.38 -2.11 12.09
N THR A 447 21.91 -2.96 13.00
CA THR A 447 21.89 -4.43 12.78
C THR A 447 20.82 -4.83 11.78
N TYR A 448 19.61 -4.27 11.88
CA TYR A 448 18.54 -4.46 10.90
C TYR A 448 18.98 -4.06 9.48
N GLU A 449 19.59 -2.89 9.32
CA GLU A 449 20.11 -2.39 8.04
C GLU A 449 21.22 -3.29 7.47
N ARG A 450 22.07 -3.85 8.33
CA ARG A 450 23.09 -4.84 7.93
C ARG A 450 22.47 -6.14 7.43
N ILE A 451 21.46 -6.65 8.13
CA ILE A 451 20.72 -7.85 7.68
C ILE A 451 20.05 -7.58 6.33
N ALA A 452 19.38 -6.44 6.17
CA ALA A 452 18.75 -6.07 4.90
C ALA A 452 19.78 -6.00 3.76
N SER A 453 20.95 -5.41 4.02
CA SER A 453 22.05 -5.34 3.04
C SER A 453 22.64 -6.73 2.72
N ALA A 454 22.78 -7.60 3.71
CA ALA A 454 23.21 -8.98 3.51
C ALA A 454 22.20 -9.78 2.66
N LEU A 455 20.89 -9.52 2.86
CA LEU A 455 19.83 -10.13 2.07
C LEU A 455 19.89 -9.73 0.60
N VAL A 456 20.20 -8.46 0.30
CA VAL A 456 20.41 -8.02 -1.10
C VAL A 456 21.43 -8.90 -1.81
N LEU A 457 22.54 -9.25 -1.14
CA LEU A 457 23.61 -10.06 -1.73
C LEU A 457 23.16 -11.48 -2.08
N VAL A 458 22.19 -12.06 -1.37
CA VAL A 458 21.68 -13.41 -1.68
C VAL A 458 20.50 -13.38 -2.66
N LEU A 459 19.68 -12.32 -2.64
CA LEU A 459 18.54 -12.17 -3.55
C LEU A 459 18.98 -12.04 -5.02
N VAL A 460 20.19 -11.54 -5.27
CA VAL A 460 20.76 -11.39 -6.63
C VAL A 460 21.39 -12.69 -7.14
N LYS A 461 21.69 -13.65 -6.26
CA LYS A 461 22.35 -14.89 -6.65
C LYS A 461 21.36 -15.87 -7.27
N ARG A 462 21.78 -16.52 -8.36
CA ARG A 462 20.99 -17.45 -9.17
C ARG A 462 21.40 -18.88 -8.94
#